data_AF-A0ABD0ZW65-F1
#
_entry.id   AF-A0ABD0ZW65-F1
#
_cell.length_a   1.000
_cell.length_b   1.000
_cell.length_c   1.000
_cell.angle_alpha   90.00
_cell.angle_beta   90.00
_cell.angle_gamma   90.00
#
_symmetry.space_group_name_H-M   'P 1'
#
loop_
_entity.id
_entity.type
_entity.pdbx_description
1 polymer ?
#
loop_
_entity_poly.entity_id
_entity_poly.type
_entity_poly.pdbx_seq_one_letter_code
_entity_poly.pdbx_strand_id
1 'polypeptide(L)'
;MCLRYSLFLIFFLLISLQGFAKKTGDVSELQIGVKYKPKTCEIQAHKGDRIKVHYRGKLTDGTVFDSSFERGDPFEFELGSGQVIKGWDQGLLGACVGEKRKLKIPAKLGYGEQGSPPTIPGGATLIFDTELIAVNEKPAGGEEEEDDGEDEEGHGDDEL
;
A
#
# COMPACT_ATOMS: atom_id res chain seq x y z
N MET A 1 -43.79 -10.65 45.93
CA MET A 1 -43.23 -9.95 44.74
C MET A 1 -41.71 -9.66 44.81
N CYS A 2 -40.99 -9.85 45.93
CA CYS A 2 -39.56 -9.50 46.02
C CYS A 2 -38.55 -10.57 45.56
N LEU A 3 -38.90 -11.87 45.55
CA LEU A 3 -37.91 -12.93 45.33
C LEU A 3 -37.60 -13.22 43.84
N ARG A 4 -38.39 -12.66 42.90
CA ARG A 4 -38.18 -12.85 41.45
C ARG A 4 -37.27 -11.78 40.84
N TYR A 5 -37.16 -10.60 41.45
CA TYR A 5 -36.24 -9.54 41.03
C TYR A 5 -34.79 -9.83 41.43
N SER A 6 -34.58 -10.49 42.56
CA SER A 6 -33.24 -10.80 43.10
C SER A 6 -32.45 -11.80 42.24
N LEU A 7 -33.12 -12.69 41.49
CA LEU A 7 -32.47 -13.66 40.59
C LEU A 7 -32.19 -13.07 39.19
N PHE A 8 -33.04 -12.16 38.70
CA PHE A 8 -32.82 -11.45 37.43
C PHE A 8 -31.69 -10.41 37.53
N LEU A 9 -31.51 -9.77 38.69
CA LEU A 9 -30.40 -8.84 38.92
C LEU A 9 -29.03 -9.52 38.94
N ILE A 10 -28.95 -10.79 39.37
CA ILE A 10 -27.71 -11.58 39.33
C ILE A 10 -27.44 -12.09 37.91
N PHE A 11 -28.48 -12.38 37.13
CA PHE A 11 -28.33 -12.78 35.72
C PHE A 11 -27.88 -11.61 34.82
N PHE A 12 -28.34 -10.38 35.09
CA PHE A 12 -27.87 -9.18 34.40
C PHE A 12 -26.45 -8.74 34.82
N LEU A 13 -26.02 -9.06 36.04
CA LEU A 13 -24.65 -8.81 36.53
C LEU A 13 -23.62 -9.81 36.00
N LEU A 14 -24.05 -10.94 35.43
CA LEU A 14 -23.18 -11.92 34.77
C LEU A 14 -23.07 -11.73 33.25
N ILE A 15 -23.88 -10.86 32.63
CA ILE A 15 -23.88 -10.64 31.17
C ILE A 15 -22.94 -9.48 30.75
N SER A 16 -22.34 -8.74 31.70
CA SER A 16 -21.61 -7.50 31.39
C SER A 16 -20.17 -7.67 30.88
N LEU A 17 -19.69 -8.88 30.57
CA LEU A 17 -18.29 -9.08 30.13
C LEU A 17 -18.18 -9.87 28.82
N GLN A 18 -18.99 -9.56 27.82
CA GLN A 18 -18.60 -9.87 26.44
C GLN A 18 -17.56 -8.85 25.99
N GLY A 19 -16.32 -9.04 26.45
CA GLY A 19 -15.17 -8.37 25.87
C GLY A 19 -15.06 -8.80 24.42
N PHE A 20 -15.23 -7.86 23.48
CA PHE A 20 -14.84 -8.08 22.09
C PHE A 20 -13.34 -8.36 22.07
N ALA A 21 -12.98 -9.65 21.96
CA ALA A 21 -11.60 -10.05 21.76
C ALA A 21 -11.15 -9.50 20.41
N LYS A 22 -10.41 -8.38 20.41
CA LYS A 22 -9.70 -7.86 19.23
C LYS A 22 -8.91 -9.02 18.63
N LYS A 23 -9.23 -9.42 17.40
CA LYS A 23 -8.52 -10.48 16.68
C LYS A 23 -7.05 -10.08 16.62
N THR A 24 -6.17 -10.96 17.11
CA THR A 24 -4.72 -10.70 17.13
C THR A 24 -4.25 -10.47 15.69
N GLY A 25 -3.81 -9.26 15.38
CA GLY A 25 -3.45 -8.87 14.02
C GLY A 25 -4.09 -7.57 13.55
N ASP A 26 -5.24 -7.18 14.07
CA ASP A 26 -5.90 -5.95 13.63
C ASP A 26 -5.23 -4.69 14.18
N VAL A 27 -5.26 -3.61 13.39
CA VAL A 27 -4.78 -2.27 13.80
C VAL A 27 -5.89 -1.25 13.63
N SER A 28 -5.86 -0.20 14.44
CA SER A 28 -6.81 0.92 14.34
C SER A 28 -6.29 2.08 13.49
N GLU A 29 -4.98 2.18 13.31
CA GLU A 29 -4.31 3.25 12.55
C GLU A 29 -3.35 2.66 11.54
N LEU A 30 -3.03 3.44 10.50
CA LEU A 30 -2.01 3.09 9.53
C LEU A 30 -0.66 2.95 10.22
N GLN A 31 0.04 1.84 9.99
CA GLN A 31 1.42 1.65 10.42
C GLN A 31 2.33 1.54 9.20
N ILE A 32 3.35 2.39 9.15
CA ILE A 32 4.33 2.44 8.08
C ILE A 32 5.66 1.94 8.63
N GLY A 33 6.14 0.80 8.15
CA GLY A 33 7.46 0.28 8.50
C GLY A 33 8.38 0.33 7.31
N VAL A 34 9.48 1.08 7.38
CA VAL A 34 10.51 1.07 6.33
C VAL A 34 11.32 -0.22 6.46
N LYS A 35 11.36 -1.02 5.40
CA LYS A 35 12.10 -2.29 5.32
C LYS A 35 13.48 -2.13 4.72
N TYR A 36 13.59 -1.24 3.74
CA TYR A 36 14.85 -0.87 3.12
C TYR A 36 14.73 0.57 2.65
N LYS A 37 15.77 1.37 2.87
CA LYS A 37 15.88 2.73 2.36
C LYS A 37 17.20 2.85 1.60
N PRO A 38 17.19 3.34 0.35
CA PRO A 38 18.43 3.63 -0.37
C PRO A 38 19.32 4.61 0.39
N LYS A 39 20.63 4.57 0.10
CA LYS A 39 21.62 5.45 0.76
C LYS A 39 21.35 6.92 0.45
N THR A 40 21.03 7.23 -0.80
CA THR A 40 20.62 8.56 -1.27
C THR A 40 19.13 8.54 -1.60
N CYS A 41 18.45 9.66 -1.36
CA CYS A 41 17.03 9.83 -1.65
C CYS A 41 16.89 10.98 -2.64
N GLU A 42 17.42 10.79 -3.84
CA GLU A 42 17.44 11.82 -4.89
C GLU A 42 16.05 12.07 -5.47
N ILE A 43 15.26 11.00 -5.60
CA ILE A 43 13.90 11.05 -6.11
C ILE A 43 12.96 10.56 -5.00
N GLN A 44 12.04 11.43 -4.59
CA GLN A 44 11.07 11.17 -3.54
C GLN A 44 9.65 11.38 -4.08
N ALA A 45 8.74 10.49 -3.68
CA ALA A 45 7.33 10.56 -4.08
C ALA A 45 6.57 11.64 -3.29
N HIS A 46 5.88 12.52 -4.01
CA HIS A 46 5.01 13.57 -3.49
C HIS A 46 3.59 13.43 -4.03
N LYS A 47 2.67 14.17 -3.42
CA LYS A 47 1.29 14.21 -3.87
C LYS A 47 1.21 14.76 -5.30
N GLY A 48 0.47 14.07 -6.17
CA GLY A 48 0.31 14.41 -7.59
C GLY A 48 1.32 13.72 -8.50
N ASP A 49 2.37 13.09 -7.95
CA ASP A 49 3.31 12.31 -8.76
C ASP A 49 2.65 11.04 -9.30
N ARG A 50 3.03 10.68 -10.52
CA ARG A 50 2.76 9.35 -11.08
C ARG A 50 3.81 8.39 -10.54
N ILE A 51 3.41 7.35 -9.82
CA ILE A 51 4.36 6.41 -9.21
C ILE A 51 4.12 4.98 -9.68
N LYS A 52 5.21 4.22 -9.83
CA LYS A 52 5.19 2.78 -10.12
C LYS A 52 5.64 2.01 -8.88
N VAL A 53 4.83 1.05 -8.43
CA VAL A 53 5.08 0.31 -7.19
C VAL A 53 4.93 -1.19 -7.44
N HIS A 54 5.95 -1.95 -7.03
CA HIS A 54 5.79 -3.38 -6.82
C HIS A 54 5.25 -3.65 -5.42
N TYR A 55 4.35 -4.62 -5.29
CA TYR A 55 3.74 -4.96 -4.02
C TYR A 55 3.32 -6.42 -3.90
N ARG A 56 3.15 -6.85 -2.65
CA ARG A 56 2.44 -8.06 -2.27
C ARG A 56 1.46 -7.73 -1.14
N GLY A 57 0.18 -7.92 -1.40
CA GLY A 57 -0.92 -7.73 -0.46
C GLY A 57 -1.33 -9.05 0.19
N LYS A 58 -1.42 -9.07 1.52
CA LYS A 58 -1.85 -10.23 2.31
C LYS A 58 -2.73 -9.86 3.49
N LEU A 59 -3.57 -10.81 3.90
CA LEU A 59 -4.35 -10.72 5.13
C LEU A 59 -3.47 -11.00 6.37
N THR A 60 -4.00 -10.74 7.56
CA THR A 60 -3.28 -10.96 8.82
C THR A 60 -2.95 -12.43 9.11
N ASP A 61 -3.67 -13.35 8.48
CA ASP A 61 -3.39 -14.80 8.53
C ASP A 61 -2.31 -15.25 7.54
N GLY A 62 -1.80 -14.34 6.71
CA GLY A 62 -0.77 -14.61 5.71
C GLY A 62 -1.30 -14.92 4.31
N THR A 63 -2.63 -15.06 4.13
CA THR A 63 -3.25 -15.30 2.82
C THR A 63 -2.94 -14.15 1.88
N VAL A 64 -2.21 -14.42 0.80
CA VAL A 64 -1.95 -13.44 -0.27
C VAL A 64 -3.22 -13.29 -1.10
N PHE A 65 -3.69 -12.06 -1.28
CA PHE A 65 -4.86 -11.78 -2.11
C PHE A 65 -4.49 -11.09 -3.43
N ASP A 66 -3.31 -10.46 -3.50
CA ASP A 66 -2.84 -9.78 -4.70
C ASP A 66 -1.31 -9.57 -4.66
N SER A 67 -0.65 -9.62 -5.81
CA SER A 67 0.80 -9.50 -5.96
C SER A 67 1.18 -9.03 -7.37
N SER A 68 1.84 -7.88 -7.48
CA SER A 68 2.37 -7.41 -8.77
C SER A 68 3.54 -8.26 -9.25
N PHE A 69 4.31 -8.85 -8.33
CA PHE A 69 5.45 -9.69 -8.67
C PHE A 69 5.05 -10.95 -9.46
N GLU A 70 3.85 -11.47 -9.20
CA GLU A 70 3.32 -12.65 -9.92
C GLU A 70 2.85 -12.29 -11.33
N ARG A 71 2.47 -11.02 -11.55
CA ARG A 71 2.10 -10.51 -12.88
C ARG A 71 3.30 -10.04 -13.70
N GLY A 72 4.43 -9.76 -13.04
CA GLY A 72 5.65 -9.26 -13.68
C GLY A 72 5.64 -7.77 -14.02
N ASP A 73 4.60 -7.03 -13.65
CA ASP A 73 4.44 -5.61 -13.99
C ASP A 73 4.12 -4.77 -12.74
N PRO A 74 4.85 -3.68 -12.45
CA PRO A 74 4.50 -2.74 -11.39
C PRO A 74 3.12 -2.12 -11.57
N PHE A 75 2.47 -1.74 -10.47
CA PHE A 75 1.22 -1.01 -10.54
C PHE A 75 1.49 0.49 -10.54
N GLU A 76 0.86 1.20 -11.47
CA GLU A 76 1.02 2.63 -11.69
C GLU A 76 -0.23 3.41 -11.32
N PHE A 77 -0.07 4.49 -10.57
CA PHE A 77 -1.18 5.38 -10.18
C PHE A 77 -0.67 6.77 -9.78
N GLU A 78 -1.59 7.73 -9.65
CA GLU A 78 -1.27 9.08 -9.17
C GLU A 78 -1.40 9.17 -7.64
N LEU A 79 -0.30 9.50 -6.96
CA LEU A 79 -0.22 9.46 -5.51
C LEU A 79 -1.04 10.59 -4.85
N GLY A 80 -1.92 10.23 -3.92
CA GLY A 80 -2.69 11.19 -3.13
C GLY A 80 -3.89 11.80 -3.89
N SER A 81 -4.26 11.20 -5.02
CA SER A 81 -5.41 11.59 -5.85
C SER A 81 -6.71 10.88 -5.47
N GLY A 82 -6.66 9.87 -4.59
CA GLY A 82 -7.80 9.02 -4.26
C GLY A 82 -8.09 7.91 -5.28
N GLN A 83 -7.17 7.64 -6.22
CA GLN A 83 -7.28 6.52 -7.18
C GLN A 83 -7.12 5.14 -6.52
N VAL A 84 -6.45 5.08 -5.36
CA VAL A 84 -6.20 3.85 -4.59
C VAL A 84 -6.77 3.97 -3.18
N ILE A 85 -6.68 2.88 -2.41
CA ILE A 85 -7.08 2.90 -0.99
C ILE A 85 -6.29 3.97 -0.21
N LYS A 86 -6.97 4.64 0.73
CA LYS A 86 -6.39 5.76 1.49
C LYS A 86 -5.07 5.41 2.20
N GLY A 87 -4.92 4.16 2.64
CA GLY A 87 -3.69 3.69 3.28
C GLY A 87 -2.47 3.68 2.35
N TRP A 88 -2.65 3.51 1.04
CA TRP A 88 -1.59 3.65 0.05
C TRP A 88 -1.25 5.12 -0.19
N ASP A 89 -2.29 5.94 -0.44
CA ASP A 89 -2.14 7.39 -0.62
C ASP A 89 -1.39 8.06 0.54
N GLN A 90 -1.60 7.59 1.77
CA GLN A 90 -0.90 8.08 2.95
C GLN A 90 0.45 7.37 3.18
N GLY A 91 0.50 6.06 2.96
CA GLY A 91 1.63 5.21 3.33
C GLY A 91 2.86 5.36 2.44
N LEU A 92 2.67 5.82 1.20
CA LEU A 92 3.74 5.93 0.19
C LEU A 92 4.26 7.35 0.01
N LEU A 93 3.64 8.36 0.64
CA LEU A 93 4.16 9.73 0.65
C LEU A 93 5.57 9.77 1.23
N GLY A 94 6.45 10.52 0.58
CA GLY A 94 7.83 10.69 1.00
C GLY A 94 8.69 9.43 0.90
N ALA A 95 8.26 8.41 0.16
CA ALA A 95 9.12 7.26 -0.16
C ALA A 95 10.16 7.65 -1.20
N CYS A 96 11.40 7.21 -1.00
CA CYS A 96 12.45 7.34 -2.01
C CYS A 96 12.29 6.27 -3.07
N VAL A 97 12.63 6.55 -4.33
CA VAL A 97 12.67 5.49 -5.35
C VAL A 97 13.69 4.42 -4.94
N GLY A 98 13.30 3.15 -5.00
CA GLY A 98 14.02 1.99 -4.46
C GLY A 98 13.70 1.68 -2.99
N GLU A 99 12.94 2.52 -2.28
CA GLU A 99 12.54 2.26 -0.88
C GLU A 99 11.51 1.13 -0.80
N LYS A 100 11.72 0.24 0.17
CA LYS A 100 10.77 -0.83 0.50
C LYS A 100 10.05 -0.50 1.78
N ARG A 101 8.72 -0.57 1.77
CA ARG A 101 7.88 -0.34 2.95
C ARG A 101 6.95 -1.53 3.22
N LYS A 102 6.71 -1.78 4.49
CA LYS A 102 5.62 -2.61 4.98
C LYS A 102 4.52 -1.71 5.52
N LEU A 103 3.39 -1.69 4.85
CA LEU A 103 2.19 -0.96 5.28
C LEU A 103 1.24 -1.93 5.98
N LYS A 104 0.76 -1.57 7.16
CA LYS A 104 -0.33 -2.27 7.83
C LYS A 104 -1.52 -1.33 7.92
N ILE A 105 -2.55 -1.65 7.14
CA ILE A 105 -3.64 -0.74 6.80
C ILE A 105 -4.91 -1.21 7.52
N PRO A 106 -5.49 -0.41 8.42
CA PRO A 106 -6.77 -0.74 9.04
C PRO A 106 -7.90 -0.72 8.00
N ALA A 107 -8.97 -1.47 8.23
CA ALA A 107 -10.10 -1.57 7.30
C ALA A 107 -10.63 -0.20 6.84
N LYS A 108 -10.74 0.78 7.76
CA LYS A 108 -11.20 2.16 7.47
C LYS A 108 -10.34 2.92 6.43
N LEU A 109 -9.09 2.51 6.22
CA LEU A 109 -8.17 3.04 5.20
C LEU A 109 -7.93 2.07 4.03
N GLY A 110 -8.59 0.91 4.06
CA GLY A 110 -8.62 -0.11 3.01
C GLY A 110 -10.03 -0.24 2.43
N TYR A 111 -10.62 -1.45 2.52
CA TYR A 111 -11.93 -1.79 1.95
C TYR A 111 -13.11 -1.68 2.92
N GLY A 112 -12.91 -1.13 4.12
CA GLY A 112 -13.97 -0.90 5.10
C GLY A 112 -14.66 -2.17 5.61
N GLU A 113 -15.86 -2.01 6.15
CA GLU A 113 -16.70 -3.09 6.69
C GLU A 113 -17.26 -4.01 5.59
N GLN A 114 -17.30 -3.53 4.35
CA GLN A 114 -17.80 -4.27 3.20
C GLN A 114 -16.76 -5.24 2.64
N GLY A 115 -15.47 -4.91 2.77
CA GLY A 115 -14.39 -5.70 2.18
C GLY A 115 -14.40 -5.65 0.64
N SER A 116 -13.76 -6.64 0.01
CA SER A 116 -13.79 -6.86 -1.43
C SER A 116 -13.94 -8.36 -1.70
N PRO A 117 -15.18 -8.87 -1.70
CA PRO A 117 -15.44 -10.29 -1.92
C PRO A 117 -14.93 -10.78 -3.29
N PRO A 118 -14.51 -12.06 -3.40
CA PRO A 118 -14.53 -13.09 -2.37
C PRO A 118 -13.26 -13.13 -1.49
N THR A 119 -12.22 -12.37 -1.83
CA THR A 119 -10.88 -12.55 -1.25
C THR A 119 -10.62 -11.71 0.00
N ILE A 120 -11.20 -10.51 0.10
CA ILE A 120 -10.97 -9.60 1.22
C ILE A 120 -12.26 -9.52 2.04
N PRO A 121 -12.30 -10.09 3.26
CA PRO A 121 -13.49 -9.98 4.11
C PRO A 121 -13.68 -8.56 4.62
N GLY A 122 -14.92 -8.26 5.01
CA GLY A 122 -15.27 -7.01 5.70
C GLY A 122 -14.48 -6.82 7.00
N GLY A 123 -14.07 -5.58 7.29
CA GLY A 123 -13.34 -5.23 8.51
C GLY A 123 -11.88 -5.72 8.51
N ALA A 124 -11.37 -6.24 7.40
CA ALA A 124 -10.02 -6.79 7.34
C ALA A 124 -8.92 -5.72 7.45
N THR A 125 -7.93 -6.01 8.29
CA THR A 125 -6.62 -5.35 8.23
C THR A 125 -5.80 -5.93 7.09
N LEU A 126 -5.21 -5.06 6.27
CA LEU A 126 -4.37 -5.44 5.14
C LEU A 126 -2.89 -5.24 5.46
N ILE A 127 -2.04 -6.12 4.96
CA ILE A 127 -0.59 -5.98 5.04
C ILE A 127 -0.05 -5.92 3.62
N PHE A 128 0.67 -4.85 3.30
CA PHE A 128 1.36 -4.70 2.02
C PHE A 128 2.86 -4.62 2.26
N ASP A 129 3.62 -5.45 1.56
CA ASP A 129 5.05 -5.24 1.36
C ASP A 129 5.19 -4.57 -0.01
N THR A 130 5.80 -3.38 -0.08
CA THR A 130 5.84 -2.48 -1.24
C THR A 130 7.27 -2.09 -1.56
N GLU A 131 7.54 -1.78 -2.82
CA GLU A 131 8.80 -1.26 -3.36
C GLU A 131 8.49 -0.16 -4.38
N LEU A 132 8.95 1.06 -4.12
CA LEU A 132 8.78 2.18 -5.06
C LEU A 132 9.78 2.01 -6.20
N ILE A 133 9.30 1.84 -7.43
CA ILE A 133 10.11 1.53 -8.61
C ILE A 133 10.47 2.79 -9.38
N ALA A 134 9.51 3.71 -9.54
CA ALA A 134 9.74 4.96 -10.25
C ALA A 134 8.77 6.07 -9.80
N VAL A 135 9.18 7.31 -10.03
CA VAL A 135 8.36 8.52 -9.86
C VAL A 135 8.48 9.34 -11.15
N ASN A 136 7.35 9.63 -11.79
CA ASN A 136 7.27 10.34 -13.07
C ASN A 136 8.23 9.75 -14.12
N GLU A 137 8.16 8.43 -14.31
CA GLU A 137 9.04 7.62 -15.18
C GLU A 137 10.53 7.54 -14.79
N LYS A 138 10.96 8.18 -13.71
CA LYS A 138 12.37 8.13 -13.26
C LYS A 138 12.60 6.98 -12.28
N PRO A 139 13.39 5.94 -12.63
CA PRO A 139 13.68 4.80 -11.76
C PRO A 139 14.83 5.07 -10.78
N ALA A 140 15.06 4.16 -9.83
CA ALA A 140 16.23 4.21 -8.95
C ALA A 140 17.49 3.82 -9.74
N GLY A 141 18.40 4.78 -9.95
CA GLY A 141 19.74 4.51 -10.48
C GLY A 141 19.86 4.46 -12.00
N GLY A 142 19.00 5.18 -12.73
CA GLY A 142 19.29 5.50 -14.13
C GLY A 142 20.27 6.67 -14.18
N GLU A 143 21.56 6.37 -14.29
CA GLU A 143 22.40 7.14 -15.19
C GLU A 143 21.67 7.08 -16.55
N GLU A 144 21.35 8.25 -17.08
CA GLU A 144 20.78 8.40 -18.41
C GLU A 144 21.81 7.76 -19.38
N GLU A 145 21.48 6.63 -20.01
CA GLU A 145 22.05 6.37 -21.33
C GLU A 145 21.46 7.46 -22.21
N GLU A 146 22.18 8.58 -22.30
CA GLU A 146 22.03 9.56 -23.37
C GLU A 146 22.07 8.75 -24.66
N ASP A 147 20.92 8.55 -25.29
CA ASP A 147 20.80 8.13 -26.68
C ASP A 147 21.36 9.29 -27.50
N ASP A 148 22.68 9.28 -27.65
CA ASP A 148 23.44 10.08 -28.60
C ASP A 148 23.04 9.63 -30.00
N GLY A 149 21.89 10.14 -30.43
CA GLY A 149 21.48 10.16 -31.82
C GLY A 149 22.57 10.84 -32.64
N GLU A 150 23.46 10.03 -33.20
CA GLU A 150 24.33 10.44 -34.29
C GLU A 150 23.43 10.83 -35.47
N ASP A 151 23.19 12.14 -35.57
CA ASP A 151 22.73 12.79 -36.79
C ASP A 151 23.83 12.58 -37.85
N GLU A 152 23.79 11.47 -38.60
CA GLU A 152 24.56 11.35 -39.82
C GLU A 152 24.07 12.39 -40.82
N GLU A 153 24.75 13.54 -40.84
CA GLU A 153 24.69 14.51 -41.91
C GLU A 153 24.99 13.83 -43.24
N GLY A 154 23.95 13.70 -44.08
CA GLY A 154 24.08 13.30 -45.47
C GLY A 154 25.05 14.23 -46.19
N HIS A 155 26.25 13.72 -46.44
CA HIS A 155 27.23 14.27 -47.36
C HIS A 155 26.57 14.35 -48.75
N GLY A 156 26.10 15.54 -49.12
CA GLY A 156 25.77 15.88 -50.49
C GLY A 156 27.05 16.22 -51.23
N ASP A 157 27.66 15.22 -51.83
CA ASP A 157 28.70 15.34 -52.83
C ASP A 157 28.10 15.83 -54.17
N ASP A 158 28.31 17.13 -54.39
CA ASP A 158 28.79 17.74 -55.63
C ASP A 158 27.91 17.80 -56.89
N GLU A 159 27.48 19.03 -57.21
CA GLU A 159 27.25 19.49 -58.60
C GLU A 159 28.54 19.36 -59.44
N LEU A 160 28.47 18.65 -60.57
CA LEU A 160 28.65 19.15 -61.95
C LEU A 160 28.59 18.03 -63.01
#